data_AF-R7J4U6-F1
#
_entry.id   AF-R7J4U6-F1
#
_cell.length_a   1.000
_cell.length_b   1.000
_cell.length_c   1.000
_cell.angle_alpha   90.00
_cell.angle_beta   90.00
_cell.angle_gamma   90.00
#
_symmetry.space_group_name_H-M   'P 1'
#
loop_
_entity.id
_entity.type
_entity.pdbx_description
1 polymer ?
#
loop_
_entity_poly.entity_id
_entity_poly.type
_entity_poly.pdbx_seq_one_letter_code
_entity_poly.pdbx_strand_id
1 'polypeptide(L)'
;MFTPSMTREEIVAEAKQDFNQLKAFMQVELNAFGRRYNRKYNNSCIMGSIVHTRTFKTRRHNTWTFFLYIRDYAATRMHAVGCIYIQLNKYDGTSEYLILDLATECLPNLITTHFLQRYKERYLEPNHVKLGGISPALYFFCLGGERKMSNYTPKNWTEEDMEQRFVLISPQGLIVVADEGDLRTFITFLDQENLSRYKAQIYEEEQMIAKVLDCEKASGWYDQTLKFMQIFNTPNAREILRRFFTRAKQWRPESKQEDMELFFKSFDELERIVRWQWDYIEKCSSDKEREELRKTYKPDITNKIKGISFLKNMI
;
A
#
# COMPACT_ATOMS: atom_id res chain seq x y z
N MET A 1 29.86 10.78 5.18
CA MET A 1 29.50 9.48 5.76
C MET A 1 28.44 9.72 6.82
N PHE A 2 27.43 8.86 6.93
CA PHE A 2 26.44 8.95 8.00
C PHE A 2 27.10 8.83 9.38
N THR A 3 26.70 9.67 10.33
CA THR A 3 27.17 9.61 11.71
C THR A 3 25.98 9.52 12.68
N PRO A 4 26.19 8.98 13.89
CA PRO A 4 25.11 8.84 14.87
C PRO A 4 24.49 10.17 15.33
N SER A 5 25.23 11.28 15.21
CA SER A 5 24.81 12.63 15.62
C SER A 5 24.05 13.41 14.54
N MET A 6 23.93 12.88 13.32
CA MET A 6 23.34 13.65 12.22
C MET A 6 21.88 14.01 12.46
N THR A 7 21.51 15.23 12.11
CA THR A 7 20.11 15.67 12.06
C THR A 7 19.37 15.04 10.88
N ARG A 8 18.03 15.18 10.85
CA ARG A 8 17.21 14.66 9.75
C ARG A 8 17.59 15.30 8.41
N GLU A 9 17.88 16.60 8.42
CA GLU A 9 18.31 17.37 7.25
C GLU A 9 19.69 16.91 6.74
N GLU A 10 20.63 16.66 7.65
CA GLU A 10 21.96 16.14 7.31
C GLU A 10 21.89 14.73 6.71
N ILE A 11 21.02 13.88 7.25
CA ILE A 11 20.75 12.54 6.70
C ILE A 11 20.23 12.64 5.26
N VAL A 12 19.28 13.55 4.99
CA VAL A 12 18.75 13.76 3.64
C VAL A 12 19.84 14.25 2.69
N ALA A 13 20.62 15.25 3.11
CA ALA A 13 21.69 15.80 2.30
C ALA A 13 22.73 14.74 1.92
N GLU A 14 23.13 13.90 2.88
CA GLU A 14 24.06 12.80 2.67
C GLU A 14 23.47 11.73 1.74
N ALA A 15 22.19 11.35 1.93
CA ALA A 15 21.51 10.37 1.09
C ALA A 15 21.38 10.83 -0.37
N LYS A 16 21.05 12.11 -0.60
CA LYS A 16 20.97 12.70 -1.95
C LYS A 16 22.30 12.66 -2.68
N GLN A 17 23.41 12.90 -1.98
CA GLN A 17 24.74 12.82 -2.59
C GLN A 17 25.12 11.40 -2.98
N ASP A 18 24.76 10.41 -2.16
CA ASP A 18 24.97 9.00 -2.47
C ASP A 18 24.06 8.51 -3.61
N PHE A 19 22.82 9.00 -3.68
CA PHE A 19 21.79 8.51 -4.61
C PHE A 19 22.24 8.50 -6.08
N ASN A 20 23.00 9.50 -6.52
CA ASN A 20 23.50 9.55 -7.90
C ASN A 20 24.39 8.35 -8.27
N GLN A 21 25.20 7.87 -7.31
CA GLN A 21 26.01 6.66 -7.50
C GLN A 21 25.15 5.41 -7.37
N LEU A 22 24.23 5.40 -6.40
CA LEU A 22 23.33 4.28 -6.17
C LEU A 22 22.43 4.02 -7.38
N LYS A 23 21.96 5.06 -8.08
CA LYS A 23 21.08 4.92 -9.24
C LYS A 23 21.71 4.07 -10.35
N ALA A 24 22.97 4.34 -10.69
CA ALA A 24 23.69 3.56 -11.69
C ALA A 24 23.89 2.11 -11.22
N PHE A 25 24.28 1.92 -9.96
CA PHE A 25 24.46 0.59 -9.36
C PHE A 25 23.15 -0.22 -9.35
N MET A 26 22.05 0.35 -8.86
CA MET A 26 20.72 -0.27 -8.81
C MET A 26 20.26 -0.70 -10.20
N GLN A 27 20.45 0.14 -11.22
CA GLN A 27 20.08 -0.19 -12.59
C GLN A 27 20.87 -1.39 -13.13
N VAL A 28 22.16 -1.48 -12.84
CA VAL A 28 23.01 -2.60 -13.24
C VAL A 28 22.56 -3.89 -12.54
N GLU A 29 22.32 -3.84 -11.23
CA GLU A 29 21.88 -5.00 -10.46
C GLU A 29 20.47 -5.47 -10.88
N LEU A 30 19.53 -4.55 -11.11
CA LEU A 30 18.20 -4.87 -11.63
C LEU A 30 18.28 -5.57 -13.00
N ASN A 31 19.12 -5.06 -13.91
CA ASN A 31 19.33 -5.67 -15.21
C ASN A 31 19.98 -7.06 -15.10
N ALA A 32 20.96 -7.22 -14.21
CA ALA A 32 21.61 -8.50 -13.96
C ALA A 32 20.64 -9.53 -13.34
N PHE A 33 19.83 -9.10 -12.39
CA PHE A 33 18.80 -9.90 -11.75
C PHE A 33 17.75 -10.35 -12.76
N GLY A 34 17.21 -9.43 -13.57
CA GLY A 34 16.27 -9.73 -14.64
C GLY A 34 16.82 -10.74 -15.63
N ARG A 35 18.07 -10.57 -16.10
CA ARG A 35 18.71 -11.55 -17.01
C ARG A 35 18.84 -12.94 -16.38
N ARG A 36 19.13 -13.02 -15.08
CA ARG A 36 19.34 -14.28 -14.36
C ARG A 36 18.03 -15.04 -14.14
N TYR A 37 16.95 -14.34 -13.81
CA TYR A 37 15.72 -14.97 -13.36
C TYR A 37 14.57 -14.94 -14.38
N ASN A 38 14.55 -14.02 -15.36
CA ASN A 38 13.57 -14.10 -16.46
C ASN A 38 13.90 -15.21 -17.48
N ARG A 39 15.17 -15.62 -17.63
CA ARG A 39 15.55 -16.63 -18.64
C ARG A 39 15.19 -18.08 -18.26
N LYS A 40 14.85 -18.36 -17.00
CA LYS A 40 14.57 -19.73 -16.51
C LYS A 40 13.14 -20.22 -16.76
N TYR A 41 12.29 -19.45 -17.46
CA TYR A 41 10.93 -19.85 -17.84
C TYR A 41 10.84 -21.15 -18.64
N ASN A 42 11.89 -21.50 -19.39
CA ASN A 42 11.86 -22.69 -20.22
C ASN A 42 12.35 -23.98 -19.56
N ASN A 43 12.90 -23.98 -18.33
CA ASN A 43 13.43 -25.25 -17.79
C ASN A 43 13.58 -25.39 -16.26
N SER A 44 12.94 -24.57 -15.42
CA SER A 44 12.90 -24.89 -13.99
C SER A 44 11.79 -24.15 -13.25
N CYS A 45 10.84 -24.90 -12.68
CA CYS A 45 10.02 -24.42 -11.56
C CYS A 45 10.95 -24.11 -10.38
N ILE A 46 11.19 -22.82 -10.15
CA ILE A 46 11.83 -22.38 -8.90
C ILE A 46 10.77 -22.53 -7.80
N MET A 47 10.92 -23.55 -6.97
CA MET A 47 10.06 -23.82 -5.81
C MET A 47 10.57 -23.01 -4.62
N GLY A 48 10.25 -21.71 -4.55
CA GLY A 48 10.51 -20.87 -3.38
C GLY A 48 10.79 -19.40 -3.68
N SER A 49 10.64 -18.54 -2.67
CA SER A 49 11.03 -17.13 -2.77
C SER A 49 12.54 -16.98 -2.82
N ILE A 50 13.02 -16.13 -3.73
CA ILE A 50 14.45 -15.84 -3.87
C ILE A 50 14.73 -14.46 -3.28
N VAL A 51 15.64 -14.44 -2.31
CA VAL A 51 16.25 -13.22 -1.78
C VAL A 51 17.56 -12.98 -2.53
N HIS A 52 17.75 -11.76 -3.04
CA HIS A 52 19.00 -11.32 -3.63
C HIS A 52 19.50 -10.07 -2.92
N THR A 53 20.71 -10.14 -2.38
CA THR A 53 21.35 -9.06 -1.64
C THR A 53 22.73 -8.74 -2.19
N ARG A 54 23.03 -7.43 -2.33
CA ARG A 54 24.34 -6.93 -2.74
C ARG A 54 24.71 -5.68 -1.97
N THR A 55 25.97 -5.54 -1.59
CA THR A 55 26.46 -4.34 -0.90
C THR A 55 27.22 -3.44 -1.86
N PHE A 56 27.07 -2.13 -1.71
CA PHE A 56 27.79 -1.10 -2.46
C PHE A 56 28.34 -0.05 -1.51
N LYS A 57 29.63 0.26 -1.62
CA LYS A 57 30.28 1.31 -0.84
C LYS A 57 30.42 2.57 -1.71
N THR A 58 29.83 3.68 -1.27
CA THR A 58 29.88 4.94 -2.00
C THR A 58 31.24 5.63 -1.82
N ARG A 59 31.53 6.63 -2.65
CA ARG A 59 32.73 7.49 -2.48
C ARG A 59 32.80 8.17 -1.10
N ARG A 60 31.66 8.38 -0.45
CA ARG A 60 31.56 8.95 0.91
C ARG A 60 31.70 7.89 2.00
N HIS A 61 32.09 6.67 1.63
CA HIS A 61 32.32 5.51 2.49
C HIS A 61 31.08 4.94 3.19
N ASN A 62 29.87 5.34 2.78
CA ASN A 62 28.63 4.71 3.23
C ASN A 62 28.45 3.36 2.53
N THR A 63 28.14 2.33 3.30
CA THR A 63 27.88 0.97 2.75
C THR A 63 26.40 0.72 2.71
N TRP A 64 25.84 0.74 1.51
CA TRP A 64 24.43 0.49 1.24
C TRP A 64 24.22 -0.97 0.85
N THR A 65 23.07 -1.52 1.24
CA THR A 65 22.67 -2.89 0.89
C THR A 65 21.46 -2.83 -0.03
N PHE A 66 21.65 -3.31 -1.25
CA PHE A 66 20.59 -3.57 -2.21
C PHE A 66 19.91 -4.89 -1.89
N PHE A 67 18.58 -4.87 -1.87
CA PHE A 67 17.73 -6.00 -1.54
C PHE A 67 16.66 -6.17 -2.61
N LEU A 68 16.53 -7.39 -3.11
CA LEU A 68 15.44 -7.82 -3.98
C LEU A 68 14.83 -9.11 -3.42
N TYR A 69 13.51 -9.20 -3.53
CA TYR A 69 12.72 -10.35 -3.14
C TYR A 69 11.74 -10.70 -4.26
N ILE A 70 11.78 -11.95 -4.72
CA ILE A 70 10.76 -12.47 -5.64
C ILE A 70 9.55 -12.89 -4.82
N ARG A 71 8.43 -12.19 -5.01
CA ARG A 71 7.17 -12.48 -4.34
C ARG A 71 6.51 -13.71 -4.94
N ASP A 72 6.36 -13.71 -6.26
CA ASP A 72 5.72 -14.77 -7.01
C ASP A 72 6.11 -14.72 -8.49
N TYR A 73 5.71 -15.78 -9.20
CA TYR A 73 5.79 -15.88 -10.65
C TYR A 73 4.36 -16.01 -11.19
N ALA A 74 3.92 -15.04 -11.98
CA ALA A 74 2.73 -15.17 -12.83
C ALA A 74 3.10 -15.90 -14.13
N ALA A 75 2.13 -16.40 -14.90
CA ALA A 75 2.40 -17.20 -16.11
C ALA A 75 3.34 -16.55 -17.15
N THR A 76 3.48 -15.22 -17.14
CA THR A 76 4.31 -14.48 -18.10
C THR A 76 5.27 -13.47 -17.45
N ARG A 77 5.24 -13.32 -16.11
CA ARG A 77 5.95 -12.24 -15.41
C ARG A 77 6.43 -12.68 -14.04
N MET A 78 7.65 -12.26 -13.69
CA MET A 78 8.16 -12.36 -12.34
C MET A 78 7.77 -11.11 -11.56
N HIS A 79 7.16 -11.28 -10.38
CA HIS A 79 6.83 -10.17 -9.48
C HIS A 79 7.92 -10.08 -8.41
N ALA A 80 8.77 -9.07 -8.53
CA ALA A 80 9.83 -8.79 -7.57
C ALA A 80 9.62 -7.41 -6.93
N VAL A 81 9.97 -7.32 -5.66
CA VAL A 81 10.01 -6.08 -4.88
C VAL A 81 11.42 -5.88 -4.34
N GLY A 82 11.80 -4.64 -4.07
CA GLY A 82 13.11 -4.39 -3.51
C GLY A 82 13.33 -2.94 -3.15
N CYS A 83 14.50 -2.68 -2.58
CA CYS A 83 14.94 -1.37 -2.15
C CYS A 83 16.45 -1.38 -1.96
N ILE A 84 17.02 -0.20 -1.71
CA ILE A 84 18.39 -0.08 -1.19
C ILE A 84 18.33 0.57 0.18
N TYR A 85 19.10 0.07 1.14
CA TYR A 85 19.01 0.55 2.52
C TYR A 85 20.36 0.63 3.21
N ILE A 86 20.41 1.41 4.28
CA ILE A 86 21.52 1.47 5.22
C ILE A 86 20.97 1.53 6.65
N GLN A 87 21.65 0.84 7.56
CA GLN A 87 21.34 0.88 8.99
C GLN A 87 22.09 2.07 9.61
N LEU A 88 21.35 2.95 10.29
CA LEU A 88 21.87 4.11 10.99
C LEU A 88 21.93 3.78 12.49
N ASN A 89 23.13 3.50 12.99
CA ASN A 89 23.35 3.23 14.40
C ASN A 89 23.44 4.53 15.20
N LYS A 90 22.70 4.62 16.30
CA LYS A 90 22.69 5.76 17.22
C LYS A 90 23.60 5.49 18.43
N TYR A 91 24.00 6.55 19.13
CA TYR A 91 24.90 6.43 20.31
C TYR A 91 24.28 5.64 21.46
N ASP A 92 22.95 5.65 21.58
CA ASP A 92 22.18 4.90 22.57
C ASP A 92 22.08 3.40 22.25
N GLY A 93 22.74 2.93 21.19
CA GLY A 93 22.71 1.54 20.73
C GLY A 93 21.47 1.19 19.91
N THR A 94 20.56 2.14 19.67
CA THR A 94 19.41 1.92 18.81
C THR A 94 19.81 2.00 17.32
N SER A 95 18.94 1.49 16.45
CA SER A 95 19.18 1.47 15.01
C SER A 95 17.95 1.85 14.23
N GLU A 96 18.11 2.84 13.37
CA GLU A 96 17.12 3.23 12.38
C GLU A 96 17.51 2.65 11.01
N TYR A 97 16.55 2.52 10.10
CA TYR A 97 16.80 2.06 8.74
C TYR A 97 16.44 3.17 7.77
N LEU A 98 17.42 3.63 7.00
CA LEU A 98 17.19 4.55 5.90
C LEU A 98 17.07 3.75 4.62
N ILE A 99 15.91 3.85 3.97
CA ILE A 99 15.55 3.06 2.80
C ILE A 99 15.26 4.01 1.64
N LEU A 100 15.86 3.74 0.48
CA LEU A 100 15.49 4.36 -0.77
C LEU A 100 14.74 3.32 -1.61
N ASP A 101 13.59 3.72 -2.13
CA ASP A 101 12.91 2.93 -3.16
C ASP A 101 13.79 2.87 -4.43
N LEU A 102 13.52 1.90 -5.29
CA LEU A 102 14.15 1.74 -6.60
C LEU A 102 13.61 2.76 -7.63
N ALA A 103 12.89 3.78 -7.16
CA ALA A 103 12.35 4.87 -7.96
C ALA A 103 13.45 5.78 -8.52
N THR A 104 13.09 6.62 -9.50
CA THR A 104 14.01 7.55 -10.15
C THR A 104 14.37 8.76 -9.30
N GLU A 105 13.59 9.02 -8.26
CA GLU A 105 13.69 10.18 -7.36
C GLU A 105 14.22 9.77 -5.98
N CYS A 106 15.03 10.65 -5.39
CA CYS A 106 15.59 10.41 -4.07
C CYS A 106 14.60 10.88 -2.99
N LEU A 107 13.73 9.97 -2.55
CA LEU A 107 12.84 10.17 -1.40
C LEU A 107 13.19 9.16 -0.30
N PRO A 108 14.09 9.51 0.63
CA PRO A 108 14.46 8.62 1.71
C PRO A 108 13.31 8.34 2.66
N ASN A 109 13.18 7.07 3.04
CA ASN A 109 12.21 6.56 3.99
C ASN A 109 12.97 6.09 5.23
N LEU A 110 12.75 6.74 6.36
CA LEU A 110 13.38 6.40 7.61
C LEU A 110 12.43 5.60 8.50
N ILE A 111 12.79 4.36 8.76
CA ILE A 111 12.10 3.52 9.73
C ILE A 111 12.77 3.66 11.09
N THR A 112 12.07 4.27 12.04
CA THR A 112 12.57 4.51 13.40
C THR A 112 12.61 3.24 14.24
N THR A 113 13.45 3.25 15.28
CA THR A 113 13.52 2.17 16.26
C THR A 113 12.15 1.91 16.91
N HIS A 114 11.47 2.97 17.34
CA HIS A 114 10.16 2.87 17.98
C HIS A 114 9.12 2.26 17.03
N PHE A 115 9.08 2.69 15.77
CA PHE A 115 8.20 2.08 14.78
C PHE A 115 8.45 0.57 14.64
N LEU A 116 9.71 0.17 14.48
CA LEU A 116 10.08 -1.25 14.32
C LEU A 116 9.71 -2.09 15.53
N GLN A 117 9.94 -1.58 16.73
CA GLN A 117 9.57 -2.27 17.96
C GLN A 117 8.05 -2.53 17.98
N ARG A 118 7.25 -1.51 17.71
CA ARG A 118 5.78 -1.63 17.67
C ARG A 118 5.31 -2.58 16.58
N TYR A 119 5.95 -2.57 15.43
CA TYR A 119 5.62 -3.48 14.33
C TYR A 119 5.92 -4.94 14.68
N LYS A 120 7.05 -5.22 15.34
CA LYS A 120 7.39 -6.58 15.82
C LYS A 120 6.39 -7.07 16.85
N GLU A 121 6.23 -6.33 17.93
CA GLU A 121 5.42 -6.71 19.10
C GLU A 121 3.93 -6.84 18.79
N ARG A 122 3.43 -6.05 17.82
CA ARG A 122 1.98 -5.95 17.55
C ARG A 122 1.52 -6.69 16.32
N TYR A 123 2.40 -6.91 15.34
CA TYR A 123 2.03 -7.58 14.09
C TYR A 123 2.83 -8.86 13.88
N LEU A 124 4.17 -8.77 13.83
CA LEU A 124 4.99 -9.92 13.44
C LEU A 124 4.92 -11.08 14.44
N GLU A 125 5.08 -10.79 15.72
CA GLU A 125 5.09 -11.81 16.79
C GLU A 125 3.70 -12.44 17.00
N PRO A 126 2.60 -11.67 17.14
CA PRO A 126 1.26 -12.25 17.32
C PRO A 126 0.78 -13.05 16.11
N ASN A 127 1.12 -12.62 14.89
CA ASN A 127 0.75 -13.34 13.66
C ASN A 127 1.74 -14.45 13.28
N HIS A 128 2.74 -14.73 14.13
CA HIS A 128 3.78 -15.74 13.90
C HIS A 128 4.45 -15.65 12.51
N VAL A 129 4.71 -14.42 12.06
CA VAL A 129 5.26 -14.16 10.72
C VAL A 129 6.69 -14.69 10.63
N LYS A 130 6.89 -15.67 9.74
CA LYS A 130 8.22 -16.26 9.49
C LYS A 130 8.99 -15.39 8.50
N LEU A 131 9.97 -14.63 9.01
CA LEU A 131 10.73 -13.68 8.20
C LEU A 131 11.77 -14.32 7.26
N GLY A 132 12.15 -15.59 7.49
CA GLY A 132 13.12 -16.28 6.62
C GLY A 132 14.48 -15.58 6.48
N GLY A 133 14.91 -14.85 7.52
CA GLY A 133 16.17 -14.08 7.51
C GLY A 133 16.04 -12.64 6.97
N ILE A 134 14.85 -12.21 6.53
CA ILE A 134 14.59 -10.81 6.15
C ILE A 134 14.46 -9.97 7.42
N SER A 135 15.03 -8.76 7.43
CA SER A 135 14.87 -7.87 8.58
C SER A 135 13.43 -7.38 8.68
N PRO A 136 12.88 -7.15 9.89
CA PRO A 136 11.53 -6.60 10.08
C PRO A 136 11.28 -5.29 9.31
N ALA A 137 12.30 -4.45 9.16
CA ALA A 137 12.25 -3.23 8.37
C ALA A 137 12.00 -3.48 6.89
N LEU A 138 12.72 -4.43 6.30
CA LEU A 138 12.57 -4.80 4.89
C LEU A 138 11.26 -5.54 4.64
N TYR A 139 10.84 -6.39 5.59
CA TYR A 139 9.54 -7.04 5.51
C TYR A 139 8.42 -6.01 5.49
N PHE A 140 8.43 -5.04 6.42
CA PHE A 140 7.46 -3.94 6.41
C PHE A 140 7.50 -3.17 5.08
N PHE A 141 8.68 -2.74 4.65
CA PHE A 141 8.80 -1.82 3.51
C PHE A 141 8.45 -2.48 2.17
N CYS A 142 8.92 -3.71 1.92
CA CYS A 142 8.78 -4.39 0.64
C CYS A 142 7.59 -5.37 0.59
N LEU A 143 7.22 -5.96 1.73
CA LEU A 143 6.24 -7.05 1.82
C LEU A 143 5.00 -6.67 2.64
N GLY A 144 4.97 -5.49 3.27
CA GLY A 144 3.86 -5.01 4.09
C GLY A 144 2.56 -4.66 3.34
N GLY A 145 2.54 -4.85 2.03
CA GLY A 145 1.41 -4.48 1.17
C GLY A 145 1.42 -3.01 0.76
N GLU A 146 0.42 -2.64 -0.04
CA GLU A 146 0.21 -1.26 -0.46
C GLU A 146 -0.19 -0.40 0.74
N ARG A 147 0.37 0.81 0.82
CA ARG A 147 0.08 1.81 1.86
C ARG A 147 -0.60 3.00 1.20
N LYS A 148 -1.78 3.38 1.70
CA LYS A 148 -2.57 4.50 1.17
C LYS A 148 -2.72 5.58 2.23
N MET A 149 -2.72 6.84 1.84
CA MET A 149 -3.03 7.93 2.77
C MET A 149 -4.49 7.84 3.21
N SER A 150 -4.75 8.03 4.49
CA SER A 150 -6.10 8.03 5.04
C SER A 150 -6.67 9.43 5.15
N ASN A 151 -7.99 9.52 5.21
CA ASN A 151 -8.71 10.75 5.53
C ASN A 151 -8.85 10.97 7.04
N TYR A 152 -8.10 10.22 7.86
CA TYR A 152 -8.16 10.29 9.30
C TYR A 152 -7.09 11.23 9.86
N THR A 153 -7.56 12.23 10.60
CA THR A 153 -6.71 13.06 11.46
C THR A 153 -7.03 12.78 12.93
N PRO A 154 -6.05 12.39 13.76
CA PRO A 154 -6.23 12.36 15.21
C PRO A 154 -6.69 13.72 15.77
N LYS A 155 -7.66 13.68 16.69
CA LYS A 155 -8.27 14.90 17.28
C LYS A 155 -7.29 15.70 18.16
N ASN A 156 -6.25 15.05 18.64
CA ASN A 156 -5.24 15.63 19.52
C ASN A 156 -4.04 16.22 18.77
N TRP A 157 -4.06 16.22 17.43
CA TRP A 157 -3.01 16.84 16.63
C TRP A 157 -3.24 18.34 16.52
N THR A 158 -2.16 19.10 16.64
CA THR A 158 -2.13 20.55 16.39
C THR A 158 -2.14 20.84 14.89
N GLU A 159 -2.25 22.12 14.51
CA GLU A 159 -2.11 22.52 13.09
C GLU A 159 -0.72 22.17 12.55
N GLU A 160 0.34 22.42 13.32
CA GLU A 160 1.71 22.04 13.00
C GLU A 160 1.87 20.52 12.81
N ASP A 161 1.24 19.71 13.67
CA ASP A 161 1.20 18.25 13.48
C ASP A 161 0.54 17.90 12.15
N MET A 162 -0.54 18.57 11.77
CA MET A 162 -1.28 18.29 10.54
C MET A 162 -0.55 18.74 9.26
N GLU A 163 0.40 19.67 9.35
CA GLU A 163 1.22 20.11 8.21
C GLU A 163 2.23 19.04 7.80
N GLN A 164 2.78 18.31 8.77
CA GLN A 164 3.90 17.37 8.53
C GLN A 164 3.49 15.92 8.72
N ARG A 165 2.46 15.63 9.52
CA ARG A 165 2.08 14.27 9.90
C ARG A 165 0.78 13.84 9.25
N PHE A 166 0.72 12.56 8.91
CA PHE A 166 -0.49 11.93 8.41
C PHE A 166 -0.50 10.44 8.74
N VAL A 167 -1.65 9.82 8.54
CA VAL A 167 -1.84 8.40 8.80
C VAL A 167 -1.94 7.66 7.47
N LEU A 168 -1.05 6.70 7.27
CA LEU A 168 -1.12 5.70 6.21
C LEU A 168 -1.89 4.47 6.71
N ILE A 169 -2.59 3.82 5.78
CA ILE A 169 -3.34 2.59 6.01
C ILE A 169 -2.75 1.49 5.15
N SER A 170 -2.58 0.33 5.76
CA SER A 170 -2.08 -0.88 5.11
C SER A 170 -2.96 -2.08 5.49
N PRO A 171 -2.87 -3.20 4.77
CA PRO A 171 -3.49 -4.46 5.17
C PRO A 171 -3.07 -4.97 6.57
N GLN A 172 -2.04 -4.39 7.17
CA GLN A 172 -1.48 -4.81 8.46
C GLN A 172 -1.93 -3.90 9.60
N GLY A 173 -2.32 -2.66 9.30
CA GLY A 173 -2.70 -1.67 10.31
C GLY A 173 -2.51 -0.22 9.88
N LEU A 174 -2.62 0.67 10.87
CA LEU A 174 -2.42 2.12 10.73
C LEU A 174 -0.97 2.48 11.03
N ILE A 175 -0.44 3.43 10.26
CA ILE A 175 0.96 3.84 10.31
C ILE A 175 0.96 5.36 10.44
N VAL A 176 1.57 5.89 11.51
CA VAL A 176 1.78 7.33 11.64
C VAL A 176 3.11 7.67 11.01
N VAL A 177 3.10 8.63 10.09
CA VAL A 177 4.29 9.12 9.39
C VAL A 177 4.39 10.63 9.50
N ALA A 178 5.61 11.13 9.38
CA ALA A 178 5.90 12.55 9.19
C ALA A 178 6.71 12.75 7.92
N ASP A 179 6.34 13.71 7.10
CA ASP A 179 7.15 14.20 5.99
C ASP A 179 7.79 15.53 6.40
N GLU A 180 9.11 15.49 6.62
CA GLU A 180 9.94 16.62 7.02
C GLU A 180 10.90 16.92 5.87
N GLY A 181 10.56 17.93 5.06
CA GLY A 181 11.29 18.21 3.82
C GLY A 181 11.20 17.03 2.84
N ASP A 182 12.36 16.47 2.45
CA ASP A 182 12.41 15.31 1.55
C ASP A 182 12.51 13.96 2.29
N LEU A 183 12.31 13.94 3.62
CA LEU A 183 12.38 12.73 4.43
C LEU A 183 11.01 12.27 4.89
N ARG A 184 10.67 11.02 4.58
CA ARG A 184 9.51 10.34 5.19
C ARG A 184 9.94 9.53 6.40
N THR A 185 9.47 9.90 7.57
CA THR A 185 9.78 9.22 8.84
C THR A 185 8.59 8.39 9.32
N PHE A 186 8.82 7.09 9.54
CA PHE A 186 7.83 6.18 10.13
C PHE A 186 7.92 6.25 11.66
N ILE A 187 6.89 6.82 12.31
CA ILE A 187 6.92 7.17 13.74
C ILE A 187 6.40 6.01 14.62
N THR A 188 5.21 5.49 14.30
CA THR A 188 4.61 4.41 15.09
C THR A 188 3.66 3.56 14.26
N PHE A 189 3.47 2.32 14.71
CA PHE A 189 2.61 1.32 14.10
C PHE A 189 1.47 0.93 15.05
N LEU A 190 0.27 0.83 14.50
CA LEU A 190 -0.93 0.36 15.19
C LEU A 190 -1.49 -0.82 14.40
N ASP A 191 -1.32 -2.03 14.94
CA ASP A 191 -1.87 -3.25 14.38
C ASP A 191 -3.39 -3.19 14.24
N GLN A 192 -3.93 -3.76 13.18
CA GLN A 192 -5.36 -3.74 12.86
C GLN A 192 -6.24 -4.47 13.88
N GLU A 193 -5.74 -5.55 14.50
CA GLU A 193 -6.51 -6.38 15.43
C GLU A 193 -6.54 -5.77 16.84
N ASN A 194 -5.57 -4.92 17.15
CA ASN A 194 -5.39 -4.28 18.45
C ASN A 194 -5.69 -2.77 18.44
N LEU A 195 -6.64 -2.34 17.60
CA LEU A 195 -7.11 -0.96 17.55
C LEU A 195 -8.15 -0.68 18.63
N SER A 196 -8.16 0.55 19.15
CA SER A 196 -9.31 1.03 19.92
C SER A 196 -10.55 1.02 19.02
N ARG A 197 -11.75 0.87 19.61
CA ARG A 197 -13.01 0.81 18.84
C ARG A 197 -13.14 1.89 17.77
N TYR A 198 -12.78 3.14 18.12
CA TYR A 198 -12.83 4.26 17.18
C TYR A 198 -11.83 4.10 16.02
N LYS A 199 -10.60 3.67 16.29
CA LYS A 199 -9.58 3.44 15.25
C LYS A 199 -9.92 2.23 14.38
N ALA A 200 -10.55 1.20 14.94
CA ALA A 200 -11.07 0.06 14.18
C ALA A 200 -12.16 0.49 13.19
N GLN A 201 -13.07 1.38 13.61
CA GLN A 201 -14.09 1.96 12.71
C GLN A 201 -13.45 2.74 11.56
N ILE A 202 -12.45 3.57 11.86
CA ILE A 202 -11.69 4.31 10.82
C ILE A 202 -11.02 3.33 9.85
N TYR A 203 -10.38 2.29 10.37
CA TYR A 203 -9.72 1.29 9.54
C TYR A 203 -10.71 0.60 8.59
N GLU A 204 -11.87 0.18 9.12
CA GLU A 204 -12.95 -0.42 8.35
C GLU A 204 -13.50 0.52 7.25
N GLU A 205 -13.71 1.79 7.59
CA GLU A 205 -14.18 2.84 6.67
C GLU A 205 -13.23 3.05 5.49
N GLU A 206 -11.95 3.21 5.77
CA GLU A 206 -10.94 3.50 4.74
C GLU A 206 -10.68 2.27 3.86
N GLN A 207 -10.71 1.06 4.43
CA GLN A 207 -10.66 -0.18 3.66
C GLN A 207 -11.87 -0.33 2.74
N MET A 208 -13.06 0.09 3.19
CA MET A 208 -14.27 0.07 2.36
C MET A 208 -14.14 1.03 1.17
N ILE A 209 -13.65 2.25 1.40
CA ILE A 209 -13.43 3.22 0.32
C ILE A 209 -12.36 2.73 -0.65
N ALA A 210 -11.28 2.13 -0.16
CA ALA A 210 -10.27 1.52 -1.02
C ALA A 210 -10.87 0.44 -1.94
N LYS A 211 -11.75 -0.42 -1.43
CA LYS A 211 -12.48 -1.41 -2.25
C LYS A 211 -13.36 -0.75 -3.31
N VAL A 212 -14.10 0.32 -2.96
CA VAL A 212 -14.93 1.06 -3.93
C VAL A 212 -14.06 1.65 -5.07
N LEU A 213 -12.94 2.28 -4.74
CA LEU A 213 -12.00 2.82 -5.72
C LEU A 213 -11.36 1.73 -6.59
N ASP A 214 -11.05 0.57 -6.02
CA ASP A 214 -10.47 -0.55 -6.75
C ASP A 214 -11.48 -1.23 -7.70
N CYS A 215 -12.80 -1.08 -7.45
CA CYS A 215 -13.84 -1.49 -8.39
C CYS A 215 -13.81 -0.62 -9.65
N GLU A 216 -13.62 0.68 -9.51
CA GLU A 216 -13.56 1.61 -10.65
C GLU A 216 -12.36 1.31 -11.57
N LYS A 217 -11.23 0.89 -10.99
CA LYS A 217 -10.02 0.52 -11.72
C LYS A 217 -10.11 -0.83 -12.43
N ALA A 218 -11.13 -1.65 -12.13
CA ALA A 218 -11.24 -2.98 -12.72
C ALA A 218 -11.60 -2.89 -14.21
N SER A 219 -10.90 -3.69 -15.02
CA SER A 219 -11.07 -3.74 -16.46
C SER A 219 -12.20 -4.67 -16.84
N GLY A 220 -13.28 -4.12 -17.38
CA GLY A 220 -14.40 -4.90 -17.87
C GLY A 220 -15.43 -5.22 -16.80
N TRP A 221 -16.65 -5.48 -17.27
CA TRP A 221 -17.82 -5.58 -16.41
C TRP A 221 -17.78 -6.76 -15.43
N TYR A 222 -17.23 -7.91 -15.85
CA TYR A 222 -17.21 -9.12 -15.04
C TYR A 222 -16.38 -8.95 -13.76
N ASP A 223 -15.18 -8.39 -13.88
CA ASP A 223 -14.30 -8.10 -12.73
C ASP A 223 -14.90 -7.01 -11.84
N GLN A 224 -15.58 -6.02 -12.43
CA GLN A 224 -16.32 -5.00 -11.68
C GLN A 224 -17.46 -5.64 -10.87
N THR A 225 -18.28 -6.50 -11.47
CA THR A 225 -19.36 -7.23 -10.81
C THR A 225 -18.83 -8.03 -9.62
N LEU A 226 -17.74 -8.80 -9.80
CA LEU A 226 -17.12 -9.56 -8.72
C LEU A 226 -16.67 -8.69 -7.55
N LYS A 227 -15.98 -7.58 -7.82
CA LYS A 227 -15.49 -6.69 -6.76
C LYS A 227 -16.64 -5.95 -6.05
N PHE A 228 -17.65 -5.49 -6.79
CA PHE A 228 -18.82 -4.87 -6.18
C PHE A 228 -19.62 -5.87 -5.32
N MET A 229 -19.73 -7.13 -5.73
CA MET A 229 -20.34 -8.17 -4.90
C MET A 229 -19.61 -8.35 -3.55
N GLN A 230 -18.28 -8.23 -3.52
CA GLN A 230 -17.53 -8.26 -2.24
C GLN A 230 -17.91 -7.09 -1.32
N ILE A 231 -18.20 -5.91 -1.89
CA ILE A 231 -18.66 -4.74 -1.15
C ILE A 231 -20.07 -4.98 -0.61
N PHE A 232 -21.02 -5.37 -1.48
CA PHE A 232 -22.42 -5.56 -1.11
C PHE A 232 -22.65 -6.74 -0.16
N ASN A 233 -21.77 -7.74 -0.16
CA ASN A 233 -21.80 -8.84 0.79
C ASN A 233 -21.05 -8.52 2.10
N THR A 234 -20.35 -7.39 2.19
CA THR A 234 -19.74 -6.97 3.45
C THR A 234 -20.85 -6.52 4.42
N PRO A 235 -20.93 -7.10 5.64
CA PRO A 235 -21.94 -6.70 6.61
C PRO A 235 -21.89 -5.21 6.90
N ASN A 236 -23.06 -4.56 6.93
CA ASN A 236 -23.18 -3.12 7.22
C ASN A 236 -22.40 -2.20 6.25
N ALA A 237 -22.07 -2.64 5.03
CA ALA A 237 -21.32 -1.84 4.05
C ALA A 237 -21.84 -0.41 3.89
N ARG A 238 -23.18 -0.25 3.81
CA ARG A 238 -23.83 1.06 3.72
C ARG A 238 -23.52 1.95 4.92
N GLU A 239 -23.59 1.38 6.12
CA GLU A 239 -23.34 2.13 7.36
C GLU A 239 -21.86 2.50 7.48
N ILE A 240 -20.96 1.60 7.10
CA ILE A 240 -19.52 1.88 7.05
C ILE A 240 -19.24 3.08 6.14
N LEU A 241 -19.79 3.08 4.92
CA LEU A 241 -19.65 4.21 3.99
C LEU A 241 -20.25 5.50 4.55
N ARG A 242 -21.40 5.41 5.24
CA ARG A 242 -22.08 6.58 5.83
C ARG A 242 -21.21 7.23 6.90
N ARG A 243 -20.60 6.42 7.78
CA ARG A 243 -19.67 6.93 8.80
C ARG A 243 -18.45 7.59 8.17
N PHE A 244 -17.89 7.00 7.11
CA PHE A 244 -16.79 7.60 6.35
C PHE A 244 -17.17 9.01 5.85
N PHE A 245 -18.30 9.13 5.15
CA PHE A 245 -18.75 10.43 4.62
C PHE A 245 -19.06 11.46 5.71
N THR A 246 -19.60 11.00 6.84
CA THR A 246 -19.85 11.87 7.98
C THR A 246 -18.54 12.40 8.57
N ARG A 247 -17.50 11.57 8.64
CA ARG A 247 -16.19 11.91 9.22
C ARG A 247 -15.28 12.70 8.29
N ALA A 248 -15.25 12.36 7.00
CA ALA A 248 -14.25 12.88 6.07
C ALA A 248 -14.30 14.42 6.00
N LYS A 249 -13.17 15.07 6.31
CA LYS A 249 -13.05 16.54 6.39
C LYS A 249 -13.12 17.24 5.02
N GLN A 250 -12.89 16.51 3.93
CA GLN A 250 -12.85 17.05 2.56
C GLN A 250 -14.23 17.48 2.02
N TRP A 251 -15.31 17.24 2.78
CA TRP A 251 -16.67 17.58 2.41
C TRP A 251 -16.97 19.07 2.60
N ARG A 252 -17.42 19.75 1.53
CA ARG A 252 -18.00 21.09 1.67
C ARG A 252 -19.29 20.99 2.49
N PRO A 253 -19.45 21.77 3.58
CA PRO A 253 -20.60 21.64 4.48
C PRO A 253 -21.96 21.81 3.77
N GLU A 254 -22.00 22.67 2.74
CA GLU A 254 -23.22 23.12 2.08
C GLU A 254 -23.87 22.05 1.18
N SER A 255 -23.08 21.18 0.53
CA SER A 255 -23.60 20.12 -0.35
C SER A 255 -23.53 18.73 0.29
N LYS A 256 -23.04 18.63 1.52
CA LYS A 256 -22.68 17.34 2.15
C LYS A 256 -23.85 16.37 2.30
N GLN A 257 -25.04 16.88 2.54
CA GLN A 257 -26.20 16.00 2.67
C GLN A 257 -26.71 15.53 1.32
N GLU A 258 -26.83 16.45 0.35
CA GLU A 258 -27.29 16.17 -1.01
C GLU A 258 -26.36 15.21 -1.75
N ASP A 259 -25.06 15.43 -1.67
CA ASP A 259 -24.04 14.58 -2.30
C ASP A 259 -24.03 13.17 -1.70
N MET A 260 -24.20 13.06 -0.38
CA MET A 260 -24.30 11.77 0.31
C MET A 260 -25.58 11.02 -0.09
N GLU A 261 -26.71 11.72 -0.20
CA GLU A 261 -27.98 11.13 -0.66
C GLU A 261 -27.88 10.66 -2.11
N LEU A 262 -27.28 11.45 -3.00
CA LEU A 262 -27.03 11.08 -4.39
C LEU A 262 -26.11 9.86 -4.51
N PHE A 263 -25.04 9.81 -3.70
CA PHE A 263 -24.15 8.66 -3.65
C PHE A 263 -24.92 7.40 -3.25
N PHE A 264 -25.69 7.44 -2.16
CA PHE A 264 -26.40 6.26 -1.68
C PHE A 264 -27.53 5.82 -2.62
N LYS A 265 -28.20 6.75 -3.29
CA LYS A 265 -29.17 6.42 -4.35
C LYS A 265 -28.49 5.66 -5.49
N SER A 266 -27.31 6.12 -5.91
CA SER A 266 -26.50 5.46 -6.94
C SER A 266 -25.98 4.10 -6.48
N PHE A 267 -25.59 3.98 -5.21
CA PHE A 267 -25.13 2.74 -4.58
C PHE A 267 -26.23 1.68 -4.58
N ASP A 268 -27.46 2.05 -4.22
CA ASP A 268 -28.62 1.14 -4.20
C ASP A 268 -29.00 0.65 -5.60
N GLU A 269 -28.98 1.56 -6.58
CA GLU A 269 -29.21 1.18 -7.98
C GLU A 269 -28.13 0.24 -8.50
N LEU A 270 -26.86 0.51 -8.15
CA LEU A 270 -25.74 -0.32 -8.53
C LEU A 270 -25.81 -1.71 -7.90
N GLU A 271 -26.18 -1.81 -6.62
CA GLU A 271 -26.37 -3.09 -5.95
C GLU A 271 -27.41 -3.95 -6.68
N ARG A 272 -28.54 -3.36 -7.05
CA ARG A 272 -29.59 -4.05 -7.81
C ARG A 272 -29.08 -4.59 -9.14
N ILE A 273 -28.32 -3.78 -9.88
CA ILE A 273 -27.75 -4.17 -11.19
C ILE A 273 -26.73 -5.29 -11.02
N VAL A 274 -25.80 -5.14 -10.07
CA VAL A 274 -24.71 -6.09 -9.82
C VAL A 274 -25.26 -7.44 -9.34
N ARG A 275 -26.27 -7.46 -8.46
CA ARG A 275 -26.93 -8.70 -8.03
C ARG A 275 -27.64 -9.40 -9.19
N TRP A 276 -28.36 -8.66 -10.03
CA TRP A 276 -28.97 -9.23 -11.23
C TRP A 276 -27.95 -9.83 -12.21
N GLN A 277 -26.78 -9.19 -12.36
CA GLN A 277 -25.68 -9.75 -13.16
C GLN A 277 -25.05 -10.98 -12.53
N TRP A 278 -24.93 -10.99 -11.20
CA TRP A 278 -24.43 -12.14 -10.45
C TRP A 278 -25.32 -13.36 -10.66
N ASP A 279 -26.64 -13.20 -10.59
CA ASP A 279 -27.60 -14.28 -10.88
C ASP A 279 -27.41 -14.84 -12.31
N TYR A 280 -27.04 -13.99 -13.27
CA TYR A 280 -26.76 -14.41 -14.65
C TYR A 280 -25.43 -15.17 -14.76
N ILE A 281 -24.40 -14.76 -14.00
CA ILE A 281 -23.11 -15.46 -13.91
C ILE A 281 -23.26 -16.82 -13.21
N GLU A 282 -24.04 -16.90 -12.13
CA GLU A 282 -24.26 -18.16 -11.39
C GLU A 282 -24.99 -19.21 -12.23
N LYS A 283 -25.86 -18.78 -13.16
CA LYS A 283 -26.53 -19.68 -14.10
C LYS A 283 -25.61 -20.29 -15.15
N CYS A 284 -24.37 -19.81 -15.30
CA CYS A 284 -23.38 -20.44 -16.16
C CYS A 284 -22.88 -21.73 -15.51
N SER A 285 -23.09 -22.86 -16.17
CA SER A 285 -22.74 -24.21 -15.75
C SER A 285 -21.26 -24.59 -15.95
N SER A 286 -20.50 -23.83 -16.75
CA SER A 286 -19.08 -24.09 -16.97
C SER A 286 -18.21 -22.84 -17.08
N ASP A 287 -16.91 -22.99 -16.84
CA ASP A 287 -15.93 -21.91 -17.01
C ASP A 287 -15.82 -21.45 -18.47
N LYS A 288 -16.11 -22.34 -19.43
CA LYS A 288 -16.17 -22.00 -20.85
C LYS A 288 -17.33 -21.04 -21.15
N GLU A 289 -18.52 -21.30 -20.58
CA GLU A 289 -19.68 -20.40 -20.70
C GLU A 289 -19.40 -19.05 -20.06
N ARG A 290 -18.75 -19.02 -18.88
CA ARG A 290 -18.32 -17.76 -18.23
C ARG A 290 -17.34 -16.97 -19.09
N GLU A 291 -16.42 -17.65 -19.77
CA GLU A 291 -15.43 -17.01 -20.64
C GLU A 291 -16.05 -16.50 -21.96
N GLU A 292 -17.03 -17.20 -22.53
CA GLU A 292 -17.80 -16.72 -23.68
C GLU A 292 -18.69 -15.52 -23.31
N LEU A 293 -19.29 -15.55 -22.12
CA LEU A 293 -20.10 -14.47 -21.54
C LEU A 293 -19.26 -13.20 -21.33
N ARG A 294 -18.03 -13.33 -20.82
CA ARG A 294 -17.07 -12.22 -20.69
C ARG A 294 -16.80 -11.54 -22.03
N LYS A 295 -16.75 -12.29 -23.14
CA LYS A 295 -16.44 -11.78 -24.48
C LYS A 295 -17.65 -11.16 -25.19
N THR A 296 -18.85 -11.68 -24.95
CA THR A 296 -20.06 -11.34 -25.71
C THR A 296 -20.97 -10.35 -24.99
N TYR A 297 -21.03 -10.41 -23.67
CA TYR A 297 -21.88 -9.55 -22.86
C TYR A 297 -21.19 -8.22 -22.54
N LYS A 298 -21.82 -7.10 -22.86
CA LYS A 298 -21.36 -5.74 -22.52
C LYS A 298 -22.48 -4.99 -21.81
N PRO A 299 -22.66 -5.18 -20.50
CA PRO A 299 -23.72 -4.50 -19.78
C PRO A 299 -23.40 -3.01 -19.62
N ASP A 300 -24.46 -2.22 -19.50
CA ASP A 300 -24.46 -0.75 -19.41
C ASP A 300 -24.00 -0.21 -18.04
N ILE A 301 -23.05 -0.89 -17.37
CA ILE A 301 -22.52 -0.48 -16.06
C ILE A 301 -21.57 0.71 -16.23
N THR A 302 -20.81 0.73 -17.32
CA THR A 302 -19.76 1.73 -17.59
C THR A 302 -20.32 3.17 -17.59
N ASN A 303 -21.59 3.33 -17.99
CA ASN A 303 -22.26 4.64 -18.02
C ASN A 303 -22.88 5.05 -16.67
N LYS A 304 -23.13 4.10 -15.75
CA LYS A 304 -23.78 4.35 -14.44
C LYS A 304 -22.81 4.42 -13.26
N ILE A 305 -21.53 4.11 -13.46
CA ILE A 305 -20.43 4.38 -12.51
C ILE A 305 -20.18 5.89 -12.32
N LYS A 306 -20.84 6.78 -13.09
CA LYS A 306 -20.72 8.24 -12.94
C LYS A 306 -20.99 8.74 -11.50
N GLY A 307 -21.88 8.11 -10.74
CA GLY A 307 -22.10 8.46 -9.32
C GLY A 307 -20.92 8.11 -8.40
N ILE A 308 -20.12 7.10 -8.76
CA ILE A 308 -18.88 6.72 -8.08
C ILE A 308 -17.71 7.60 -8.56
N SER A 309 -17.74 8.06 -9.81
CA SER A 309 -16.74 9.01 -10.33
C SER A 309 -16.69 10.32 -9.54
N PHE A 310 -17.75 10.66 -8.81
CA PHE A 310 -17.79 11.75 -7.85
C PHE A 310 -16.76 11.57 -6.71
N LEU A 311 -16.51 10.34 -6.25
CA LEU A 311 -15.52 10.05 -5.21
C LEU A 311 -14.08 10.39 -5.62
N LYS A 312 -13.77 10.37 -6.93
CA LYS A 312 -12.44 10.78 -7.44
C LYS A 312 -12.18 12.27 -7.31
N ASN A 313 -13.22 13.09 -7.39
CA ASN A 313 -13.09 14.54 -7.22
C ASN A 313 -13.01 14.94 -5.74
N MET A 314 -13.15 13.97 -4.84
CA MET A 314 -13.23 14.19 -3.39
C MET A 314 -11.98 13.76 -2.63
N ILE A 315 -11.27 12.72 -3.08
CA ILE A 315 -10.10 12.10 -2.42
C ILE A 315 -8.81 12.60 -3.08
#